data_AF-A0A844NQQ7-F1
#
_entry.id   AF-A0A844NQQ7-F1
#
_cell.length_a   1.000
_cell.length_b   1.000
_cell.length_c   1.000
_cell.angle_alpha   90.00
_cell.angle_beta   90.00
_cell.angle_gamma   90.00
#
_symmetry.space_group_name_H-M   'P 1'
#
loop_
_entity.id
_entity.type
_entity.pdbx_description
1 polymer ?
#
loop_
_entity_poly.entity_id
_entity_poly.type
_entity_poly.pdbx_seq_one_letter_code
_entity_poly.pdbx_strand_id
1 'polypeptide(L)' 'MPSKKPQTITVGMLREHLAVYPDHYEVDFSGLEFYRLKQRGPELVQVEFSEQVYRDKTGRVVVESLE' A
#
# COMPACT_ATOMS: atom_id res chain seq x y z
N MET A 1 1.87 2.65 24.62
CA MET A 1 2.27 1.83 23.46
C MET A 1 1.61 2.45 22.24
N PRO A 2 2.33 2.82 21.17
CA PRO A 2 1.67 3.35 19.98
C PRO A 2 0.70 2.29 19.44
N SER A 3 -0.54 2.69 19.13
CA SER A 3 -1.54 1.77 18.58
C SER A 3 -1.03 1.26 17.23
N LYS A 4 -1.02 -0.07 17.05
CA LYS A 4 -0.64 -0.68 15.79
C LYS A 4 -1.74 -0.37 14.78
N LYS A 5 -1.51 0.59 13.89
CA LYS A 5 -2.42 0.85 12.76
C LYS A 5 -2.56 -0.44 11.92
N PRO A 6 -3.74 -0.70 11.35
CA PRO A 6 -3.95 -1.89 10.54
C PRO A 6 -3.05 -1.84 9.29
N GLN A 7 -2.54 -3.01 8.88
CA GLN A 7 -1.72 -3.13 7.67
C GLN A 7 -2.55 -3.08 6.38
N THR A 8 -3.87 -3.27 6.50
CA THR A 8 -4.84 -3.25 5.41
C THR A 8 -6.04 -2.41 5.80
N ILE A 9 -6.65 -1.76 4.80
CA ILE A 9 -7.94 -1.08 4.92
C ILE A 9 -8.85 -1.58 3.79
N THR A 10 -10.16 -1.40 3.91
CA THR A 10 -11.06 -1.71 2.80
C THR A 10 -10.89 -0.69 1.67
N VAL A 11 -11.29 -1.06 0.45
CA VAL A 11 -11.36 -0.12 -0.68
C VAL A 11 -12.31 1.05 -0.36
N GLY A 12 -13.38 0.80 0.40
CA GLY A 12 -14.31 1.85 0.84
C GLY A 12 -13.63 2.91 1.70
N MET A 13 -12.86 2.50 2.71
CA MET A 13 -12.11 3.42 3.56
C MET A 13 -11.08 4.22 2.76
N LEU A 14 -10.38 3.59 1.82
CA LEU A 14 -9.42 4.30 0.96
C LEU A 14 -10.12 5.38 0.12
N ARG A 15 -11.29 5.06 -0.45
CA ARG A 15 -12.11 6.03 -1.20
C ARG A 15 -12.57 7.20 -0.34
N GLU A 16 -13.01 6.94 0.89
CA GLU A 16 -13.42 7.98 1.84
C GLU A 16 -12.26 8.92 2.17
N HIS A 17 -11.05 8.38 2.36
CA HIS A 17 -9.86 9.20 2.58
C HIS A 17 -9.45 10.04 1.36
N LEU A 18 -9.60 9.50 0.15
CA LEU A 18 -9.23 10.20 -1.08
C LEU A 18 -10.28 11.23 -1.53
N ALA A 19 -11.55 11.06 -1.15
CA ALA A 19 -12.67 11.90 -1.59
C ALA A 19 -12.56 13.39 -1.20
N VAL A 20 -11.65 13.75 -0.29
CA VAL A 20 -11.41 15.14 0.11
C VAL A 20 -10.44 15.89 -0.83
N TYR A 21 -9.75 15.18 -1.72
CA TYR A 21 -8.76 15.74 -2.64
C TYR A 21 -9.30 15.77 -4.08
N PRO A 22 -8.90 16.75 -4.91
CA PRO A 22 -9.25 16.77 -6.33
C PRO A 22 -8.65 15.59 -7.11
N ASP A 23 -9.38 15.07 -8.10
CA ASP A 23 -8.98 13.90 -8.91
C ASP A 23 -7.66 14.05 -9.68
N HIS A 24 -7.20 15.29 -9.92
CA HIS A 24 -5.95 15.55 -10.63
C HIS A 24 -4.72 15.55 -9.70
N TYR A 25 -4.89 15.31 -8.41
CA TYR A 25 -3.77 15.21 -7.48
C TYR A 25 -3.06 13.88 -7.67
N GLU A 26 -1.73 13.91 -7.66
CA GLU A 26 -0.92 12.70 -7.60
C GLU A 26 -0.94 12.12 -6.18
N VAL A 27 -0.95 10.79 -6.09
CA VAL A 27 -0.76 10.07 -4.82
C VAL A 27 0.69 9.63 -4.76
N ASP A 28 1.47 10.23 -3.85
CA ASP A 28 2.84 9.79 -3.57
C ASP A 28 2.82 8.48 -2.76
N PHE A 29 3.56 7.48 -3.25
CA PHE A 29 3.74 6.19 -2.59
C PHE A 29 5.04 6.13 -1.77
N SER A 30 5.54 7.28 -1.32
CA SER A 30 6.71 7.41 -0.46
C SER A 30 7.98 6.80 -1.06
N GLY A 31 8.17 7.01 -2.36
CA GLY A 31 9.33 6.54 -3.11
C GLY A 31 9.21 5.13 -3.71
N LEU A 32 8.06 4.46 -3.59
CA LEU A 32 7.79 3.20 -4.28
C LEU A 32 7.19 3.45 -5.67
N GLU A 33 7.59 2.66 -6.64
CA GLU A 33 7.06 2.75 -8.01
C GLU A 33 5.77 1.94 -8.12
N PHE A 34 4.63 2.62 -8.33
CA PHE A 34 3.36 1.94 -8.54
C PHE A 34 3.42 1.03 -9.78
N TYR A 35 3.12 -0.25 -9.59
CA TYR A 35 3.05 -1.20 -10.69
C TYR A 35 1.60 -1.50 -11.07
N ARG A 36 0.78 -1.99 -10.13
CA ARG A 36 -0.64 -2.28 -10.38
C ARG A 36 -1.46 -2.49 -9.10
N LEU A 37 -2.77 -2.49 -9.24
CA LEU A 37 -3.69 -3.13 -8.30
C LEU A 37 -3.97 -4.56 -8.75
N LYS A 38 -3.93 -5.52 -7.83
CA LYS A 38 -4.22 -6.93 -8.14
C LYS A 38 -5.02 -7.63 -7.04
N GLN A 39 -6.06 -8.36 -7.44
CA GLN A 39 -6.79 -9.24 -6.53
C GLN A 39 -5.93 -10.46 -6.16
N ARG A 40 -5.71 -10.67 -4.84
CA ARG A 40 -4.87 -11.73 -4.27
C ARG A 40 -5.62 -12.66 -3.32
N GLY A 41 -6.91 -12.43 -3.15
CA GLY A 41 -7.83 -13.31 -2.46
C GLY A 41 -9.28 -12.95 -2.78
N PRO A 42 -10.25 -13.71 -2.26
CA PRO A 42 -11.67 -13.45 -2.50
C PRO A 42 -12.07 -12.00 -2.19
N GLU A 43 -11.53 -11.44 -1.11
CA GLU A 43 -11.85 -10.09 -0.62
C GLU A 43 -10.57 -9.24 -0.38
N LEU A 44 -9.48 -9.56 -1.08
CA LEU A 44 -8.18 -8.88 -0.92
C LEU A 44 -7.68 -8.34 -2.25
N VAL A 45 -7.52 -7.01 -2.31
CA VAL A 45 -6.78 -6.31 -3.36
C VAL A 45 -5.48 -5.80 -2.76
N GLN A 46 -4.38 -5.99 -3.47
CA GLN A 46 -3.06 -5.51 -3.11
C GLN A 46 -2.62 -4.41 -4.08
N VAL A 47 -2.03 -3.34 -3.54
CA VAL A 47 -1.19 -2.41 -4.29
C VAL A 47 0.16 -3.08 -4.45
N GLU A 48 0.54 -3.38 -5.69
CA GLU A 48 1.84 -3.93 -6.04
C GLU A 48 2.72 -2.81 -6.57
N PHE A 49 3.97 -2.79 -6.09
CA PHE A 49 5.02 -1.89 -6.51
C PHE A 49 6.04 -2.65 -7.37
N SER A 50 6.89 -1.93 -8.11
CA SER A 50 8.03 -2.51 -8.81
C SER A 50 9.02 -3.13 -7.81
N GLU A 51 9.13 -2.55 -6.61
CA GLU A 51 9.92 -3.06 -5.51
C GLU A 51 9.19 -4.13 -4.69
N GLN A 52 9.95 -5.08 -4.17
CA GLN A 52 9.46 -6.04 -3.19
C GLN A 52 9.46 -5.42 -1.78
N VAL A 53 8.27 -5.26 -1.20
CA VAL A 53 8.08 -4.74 0.17
C VAL A 53 7.62 -5.86 1.10
N TYR A 54 8.38 -6.12 2.16
CA TYR A 54 8.05 -7.17 3.12
C TYR A 54 8.55 -6.84 4.54
N ARG A 55 8.13 -7.65 5.52
CA ARG A 55 8.70 -7.61 6.87
C ARG A 55 9.66 -8.77 7.07
N ASP A 56 10.86 -8.48 7.51
CA ASP A 56 11.84 -9.51 7.85
C ASP A 56 11.49 -10.22 9.16
N LYS A 57 12.29 -11.24 9.51
CA LYS A 57 12.16 -12.01 10.76
C LYS A 57 12.30 -11.17 12.04
N THR A 58 12.84 -9.95 11.94
CA THR A 58 13.00 -9.01 13.06
C THR A 58 11.84 -8.01 13.13
N GLY A 59 10.92 -8.05 12.17
CA GLY A 59 9.77 -7.15 12.07
C GLY A 59 10.07 -5.83 11.36
N ARG A 60 11.29 -5.63 10.85
CA ARG A 60 11.66 -4.44 10.07
C ARG A 60 11.02 -4.50 8.69
N VAL A 61 10.59 -3.35 8.19
CA VAL A 61 10.14 -3.24 6.79
C VAL A 61 11.38 -3.17 5.92
N VAL A 62 11.43 -4.03 4.91
CA VAL A 62 12.48 -4.11 3.91
C VAL A 62 11.86 -3.79 2.55
N VAL A 63 12.58 -3.00 1.76
CA VAL A 63 12.24 -2.64 0.38
C VAL A 63 13.42 -3.05 -0.49
N GLU A 64 13.19 -3.89 -1.49
CA GLU A 64 14.22 -4.38 -2.40
C GLU A 64 13.77 -4.14 -3.85
N SER A 65 14.63 -3.50 -4.65
CA SER A 65 14.43 -3.41 -6.09
C SER A 65 14.58 -4.79 -6.72
N LEU A 66 13.61 -5.18 -7.54
CA LEU A 66 13.70 -6.39 -8.35
C LEU A 66 14.44 -6.02 -9.64
N GLU A 67 15.77 -6.08 -9.63
CA GLU A 67 16.60 -6.00 -10.85
C GLU A 67 16.33 -7.15 -11.81
#